data_AF-A0A7T0BTT6-F1
#
_entry.id   AF-A0A7T0BTT6-F1
#
_cell.length_a   1.000
_cell.length_b   1.000
_cell.length_c   1.000
_cell.angle_alpha   90.00
_cell.angle_beta   90.00
_cell.angle_gamma   90.00
#
_symmetry.space_group_name_H-M   'P 1'
#
loop_
_entity.id
_entity.type
_entity.pdbx_description
1 polymer ?
#
loop_
_entity_poly.entity_id
_entity_poly.type
_entity_poly.pdbx_seq_one_letter_code
_entity_poly.pdbx_strand_id
1 'polypeptide(L)'
;MKKILLGSLAWFLALAISIPAQAQTVEERLTALETSMANVELLSTQLFQLFSALQPDIAAILNALATQQLDVATLQADMTALQASQATQDTDISTLQTDVSTLQTNDATQDTNITALQTNDAAQDTTISGLTTDVDDLLTRFLGVSRSADTLLFTDMNLQVVSGSGTTDGAVNGRGNVIIGYNEDIFPFLGGGLPASDKTGSHNLIVGQGLNYSSFGALVAGLNNVSGAEYASVTGGDRNRATGNFSSVSGGSLNDATGNHSHISAGGGGTASNIFSSVTGGLNNTASGQYASAMAGQLNTATGNFSGISGGLRNNSAGNGSSIAGGELNNTGDFYSSVSGGRNNLASGRNSNVSGGDGNRALGTTASVSGGRSNIASGTHSSVSGGEINTASGLQASVTGGESNVASSENSSINGGLDNRAMTDSHTTVNGGDSNTASGFRATVNGGVNNVASGDRSSVNGGVLNTASGVNGSVSGGRENTASGSGSTVGGGFQRNSTGLYDWRAGALFQTQ
;
A
#
# COMPACT_ATOMS: atom_id res chain seq x y z
N MET A 1 57.68 200.60 -93.57
CA MET A 1 58.35 200.08 -94.78
C MET A 1 59.55 199.25 -94.35
N LYS A 2 59.56 197.99 -94.80
CA LYS A 2 60.77 197.26 -95.23
C LYS A 2 61.73 196.83 -94.10
N LYS A 3 62.40 195.66 -94.14
CA LYS A 3 62.44 194.50 -95.05
C LYS A 3 63.37 193.48 -94.37
N ILE A 4 63.01 192.19 -94.32
CA ILE A 4 63.52 191.10 -95.18
C ILE A 4 64.92 190.55 -94.81
N LEU A 5 64.88 189.24 -94.50
CA LEU A 5 65.78 188.12 -94.79
C LEU A 5 67.17 187.97 -94.13
N LEU A 6 67.50 186.67 -93.99
CA LEU A 6 68.73 185.98 -93.57
C LEU A 6 68.84 185.75 -92.06
N GLY A 7 69.01 184.54 -91.52
CA GLY A 7 69.28 183.21 -92.05
C GLY A 7 70.01 182.41 -90.96
N SER A 8 69.58 181.18 -90.68
CA SER A 8 70.23 180.16 -89.80
C SER A 8 70.54 180.53 -88.34
N LEU A 9 69.76 180.03 -87.35
CA LEU A 9 70.28 179.55 -86.02
C LEU A 9 69.24 179.05 -84.96
N ALA A 10 68.08 178.46 -85.30
CA ALA A 10 67.09 178.08 -84.25
C ALA A 10 66.80 176.56 -84.15
N TRP A 11 67.71 175.72 -84.66
CA TRP A 11 67.65 174.25 -84.58
C TRP A 11 68.28 173.68 -83.30
N PHE A 12 68.72 174.52 -82.35
CA PHE A 12 69.61 174.09 -81.24
C PHE A 12 69.13 174.37 -79.80
N LEU A 13 67.93 174.95 -79.56
CA LEU A 13 67.53 175.36 -78.20
C LEU A 13 66.36 174.60 -77.55
N ALA A 14 65.63 173.75 -78.26
CA ALA A 14 64.63 172.86 -77.64
C ALA A 14 65.14 171.44 -77.37
N LEU A 15 66.39 171.14 -77.75
CA LEU A 15 67.15 169.95 -77.34
C LEU A 15 67.69 170.08 -75.89
N ALA A 16 67.60 171.28 -75.30
CA ALA A 16 68.11 171.60 -73.96
C ALA A 16 67.09 171.40 -72.82
N ILE A 17 65.85 170.98 -73.12
CA ILE A 17 64.79 170.73 -72.11
C ILE A 17 64.40 169.24 -72.05
N SER A 18 64.79 168.41 -73.02
CA SER A 18 64.48 166.98 -73.03
C SER A 18 65.45 166.10 -72.23
N ILE A 19 66.62 166.63 -71.84
CA ILE A 19 67.68 165.88 -71.14
C ILE A 19 67.50 165.90 -69.59
N PRO A 20 67.10 167.02 -68.95
CA PRO A 20 66.90 167.02 -67.49
C PRO A 20 65.70 166.15 -67.05
N ALA A 21 64.65 166.05 -67.87
CA ALA A 21 63.44 165.30 -67.54
C ALA A 21 63.59 163.77 -67.64
N GLN A 22 64.51 163.25 -68.45
CA GLN A 22 64.76 161.81 -68.59
C GLN A 22 65.74 161.26 -67.53
N ALA A 23 66.62 162.10 -66.96
CA ALA A 23 67.54 161.69 -65.90
C ALA A 23 66.82 161.46 -64.57
N GLN A 24 65.83 162.29 -64.23
CA GLN A 24 65.08 162.19 -62.97
C GLN A 24 64.22 160.92 -62.88
N THR A 25 63.69 160.42 -64.01
CA THR A 25 62.85 159.21 -64.02
C THR A 25 63.66 157.90 -63.94
N VAL A 26 64.92 157.89 -64.41
CA VAL A 26 65.81 156.73 -64.24
C VAL A 26 66.24 156.59 -62.78
N GLU A 27 66.48 157.71 -62.10
CA GLU A 27 66.83 157.75 -60.68
C GLU A 27 65.65 157.28 -59.81
N GLU A 28 64.41 157.67 -60.13
CA GLU A 28 63.20 157.11 -59.49
C GLU A 28 63.05 155.59 -59.71
N ARG A 29 63.37 155.07 -60.90
CA ARG A 29 63.31 153.62 -61.18
C ARG A 29 64.43 152.83 -60.52
N LEU A 30 65.62 153.40 -60.37
CA LEU A 30 66.75 152.75 -59.70
C LEU A 30 66.50 152.68 -58.18
N THR A 31 65.97 153.76 -57.59
CA THR A 31 65.57 153.81 -56.17
C THR A 31 64.44 152.81 -55.87
N ALA A 32 63.50 152.64 -56.80
CA ALA A 32 62.44 151.62 -56.69
C ALA A 32 62.98 150.17 -56.76
N LEU A 33 64.03 149.93 -57.55
CA LEU A 33 64.67 148.61 -57.65
C LEU A 33 65.49 148.29 -56.40
N GLU A 34 66.22 149.25 -55.84
CA GLU A 34 66.93 149.11 -54.55
C GLU A 34 65.95 148.81 -53.40
N THR A 35 64.79 149.47 -53.39
CA THR A 35 63.72 149.20 -52.42
C THR A 35 63.13 147.79 -52.59
N SER A 36 62.97 147.31 -53.84
CA SER A 36 62.50 145.95 -54.11
C SER A 36 63.51 144.88 -53.68
N MET A 37 64.81 145.11 -53.91
CA MET A 37 65.88 144.19 -53.49
C MET A 37 65.98 144.10 -51.95
N ALA A 38 65.88 145.24 -51.26
CA ALA A 38 65.84 145.25 -49.79
C ALA A 38 64.61 144.52 -49.22
N ASN A 39 63.44 144.62 -49.88
CA ASN A 39 62.25 143.85 -49.49
C ASN A 39 62.41 142.35 -49.73
N VAL A 40 63.09 141.92 -50.80
CA VAL A 40 63.38 140.50 -51.05
C VAL A 40 64.36 139.94 -50.02
N GLU A 41 65.38 140.72 -49.63
CA GLU A 41 66.29 140.36 -48.53
C GLU A 41 65.56 140.27 -47.19
N LEU A 42 64.66 141.22 -46.90
CA LEU A 42 63.84 141.20 -45.69
C LEU A 42 62.89 139.98 -45.67
N LEU A 43 62.22 139.68 -46.80
CA LEU A 43 61.33 138.52 -46.92
C LEU A 43 62.12 137.22 -46.79
N SER A 44 63.32 137.13 -47.36
CA SER A 44 64.25 136.00 -47.23
C SER A 44 64.64 135.79 -45.75
N THR A 45 64.96 136.88 -45.05
CA THR A 45 65.35 136.83 -43.62
C THR A 45 64.15 136.47 -42.73
N GLN A 46 62.96 137.01 -43.01
CA GLN A 46 61.71 136.66 -42.31
C GLN A 46 61.31 135.21 -42.56
N LEU A 47 61.48 134.71 -43.79
CA LEU A 47 61.22 133.31 -44.13
C LEU A 47 62.21 132.38 -43.41
N PHE A 48 63.49 132.76 -43.32
CA PHE A 48 64.49 132.00 -42.56
C PHE A 48 64.21 131.98 -41.05
N GLN A 49 63.77 133.11 -40.47
CA GLN A 49 63.35 133.17 -39.06
C GLN A 49 62.09 132.35 -38.80
N LEU A 50 61.12 132.37 -39.71
CA LEU A 50 59.91 131.53 -39.63
C LEU A 50 60.27 130.05 -39.67
N PHE A 51 61.17 129.63 -40.57
CA PHE A 51 61.68 128.25 -40.61
C PHE A 51 62.43 127.88 -39.33
N SER A 52 63.26 128.78 -38.80
CA SER A 52 64.01 128.56 -37.55
C SER A 52 63.09 128.47 -36.33
N ALA A 53 61.99 129.22 -36.31
CA ALA A 53 60.99 129.20 -35.23
C ALA A 53 60.06 127.97 -35.31
N LEU A 54 59.75 127.46 -36.52
CA LEU A 54 58.99 126.22 -36.69
C LEU A 54 59.81 124.97 -36.35
N GLN A 55 61.13 125.00 -36.51
CA GLN A 55 62.01 123.84 -36.30
C GLN A 55 61.89 123.20 -34.90
N PRO A 56 61.84 123.94 -33.77
CA PRO A 56 61.61 123.35 -32.45
C PRO A 56 60.18 122.80 -32.26
N ASP A 57 59.16 123.45 -32.82
CA ASP A 57 57.77 122.93 -32.76
C ASP A 57 57.63 121.64 -33.57
N ILE A 58 58.26 121.58 -34.75
CA ILE A 58 58.37 120.36 -35.57
C ILE A 58 59.12 119.27 -34.79
N ALA A 59 60.22 119.59 -34.10
CA ALA A 59 60.95 118.63 -33.28
C ALA A 59 60.14 118.14 -32.06
N ALA A 60 59.37 119.02 -31.41
CA ALA A 60 58.49 118.66 -30.30
C ALA A 60 57.32 117.77 -30.75
N ILE A 61 56.71 118.08 -31.90
CA ILE A 61 55.69 117.25 -32.53
C ILE A 61 56.28 115.88 -32.90
N LEU A 62 57.48 115.82 -33.45
CA LEU A 62 58.15 114.55 -33.78
C LEU A 62 58.46 113.71 -32.53
N ASN A 63 58.88 114.33 -31.43
CA ASN A 63 59.10 113.63 -30.15
C ASN A 63 57.80 113.15 -29.50
N ALA A 64 56.75 113.98 -29.50
CA ALA A 64 55.44 113.59 -29.00
C ALA A 64 54.83 112.45 -29.84
N LEU A 65 54.98 112.52 -31.17
CA LEU A 65 54.58 111.46 -32.09
C LEU A 65 55.37 110.17 -31.85
N ALA A 66 56.69 110.26 -31.61
CA ALA A 66 57.52 109.11 -31.26
C ALA A 66 57.09 108.47 -29.92
N THR A 67 56.73 109.29 -28.92
CA THR A 67 56.23 108.82 -27.62
C THR A 67 54.87 108.15 -27.78
N GLN A 68 53.95 108.77 -28.51
CA GLN A 68 52.64 108.21 -28.82
C GLN A 68 52.76 106.90 -29.62
N GLN A 69 53.76 106.79 -30.49
CA GLN A 69 54.05 105.56 -31.23
C GLN A 69 54.60 104.45 -30.32
N LEU A 70 55.32 104.80 -29.25
CA LEU A 70 55.75 103.86 -28.21
C LEU A 70 54.59 103.39 -27.33
N ASP A 71 53.70 104.30 -26.92
CA ASP A 71 52.50 103.97 -26.15
C ASP A 71 51.53 103.10 -26.95
N VAL A 72 51.36 103.41 -28.24
CA VAL A 72 50.56 102.59 -29.17
C VAL A 72 51.17 101.19 -29.32
N ALA A 73 52.51 101.09 -29.44
CA ALA A 73 53.18 99.79 -29.49
C ALA A 73 52.99 98.99 -28.19
N THR A 74 53.02 99.67 -27.03
CA THR A 74 52.80 99.05 -25.71
C THR A 74 51.35 98.57 -25.57
N LEU A 75 50.38 99.41 -25.92
CA LEU A 75 48.95 99.06 -25.94
C LEU A 75 48.67 97.89 -26.90
N GLN A 76 49.37 97.82 -28.04
CA GLN A 76 49.28 96.67 -28.95
C GLN A 76 49.86 95.39 -28.34
N ALA A 77 50.96 95.48 -27.60
CA ALA A 77 51.51 94.35 -26.86
C ALA A 77 50.55 93.86 -25.76
N ASP A 78 50.01 94.78 -24.95
CA ASP A 78 49.04 94.47 -23.89
C ASP A 78 47.74 93.88 -24.46
N MET A 79 47.23 94.44 -25.57
CA MET A 79 46.06 93.92 -26.28
C MET A 79 46.31 92.49 -26.78
N THR A 80 47.49 92.22 -27.33
CA THR A 80 47.88 90.89 -27.79
C THR A 80 47.96 89.90 -26.64
N ALA A 81 48.52 90.31 -25.50
CA ALA A 81 48.60 89.50 -24.29
C ALA A 81 47.20 89.21 -23.70
N LEU A 82 46.31 90.20 -23.68
CA LEU A 82 44.94 90.04 -23.21
C LEU A 82 44.14 89.10 -24.14
N GLN A 83 44.33 89.19 -25.46
CA GLN A 83 43.74 88.27 -26.43
C GLN A 83 44.24 86.83 -26.23
N ALA A 84 45.53 86.64 -25.91
CA ALA A 84 46.07 85.32 -25.59
C ALA A 84 45.49 84.75 -24.28
N SER A 85 45.32 85.59 -23.25
CA SER A 85 44.67 85.20 -22.00
C SER A 85 43.19 84.85 -22.22
N GLN A 86 42.47 85.63 -23.04
CA GLN A 86 41.08 85.36 -23.40
C GLN A 86 40.95 84.03 -24.14
N ALA A 87 41.82 83.77 -25.12
CA ALA A 87 41.81 82.50 -25.86
C ALA A 87 42.08 81.29 -24.94
N THR A 88 42.93 81.46 -23.93
CA THR A 88 43.19 80.42 -22.90
C THR A 88 41.93 80.20 -22.05
N GLN A 89 41.30 81.28 -21.56
CA GLN A 89 40.06 81.20 -20.80
C GLN A 89 38.92 80.56 -21.61
N ASP A 90 38.78 80.88 -22.90
CA ASP A 90 37.78 80.28 -23.78
C ASP A 90 37.99 78.77 -23.92
N THR A 91 39.26 78.34 -23.99
CA THR A 91 39.64 76.92 -24.04
C THR A 91 39.32 76.20 -22.72
N ASP A 92 39.66 76.82 -21.58
CA ASP A 92 39.35 76.27 -20.24
C ASP A 92 37.84 76.18 -20.01
N ILE A 93 37.07 77.20 -20.41
CA ILE A 93 35.61 77.22 -20.33
C ILE A 93 35.01 76.11 -21.19
N SER A 94 35.51 75.93 -22.43
CA SER A 94 35.04 74.85 -23.30
C SER A 94 35.32 73.46 -22.71
N THR A 95 36.48 73.30 -22.07
CA THR A 95 36.85 72.06 -21.36
C THR A 95 35.93 71.82 -20.16
N LEU A 96 35.71 72.84 -19.33
CA LEU A 96 34.80 72.78 -18.19
C LEU A 96 33.36 72.48 -18.60
N GLN A 97 32.88 73.04 -19.71
CA GLN A 97 31.56 72.71 -20.26
C GLN A 97 31.44 71.24 -20.67
N THR A 98 32.52 70.68 -21.21
CA THR A 98 32.61 69.25 -21.57
C THR A 98 32.60 68.36 -20.34
N ASP A 99 33.39 68.70 -19.32
CA ASP A 99 33.42 67.99 -18.04
C ASP A 99 32.05 68.05 -17.33
N VAL A 100 31.41 69.22 -17.30
CA VAL A 100 30.07 69.40 -16.72
C VAL A 100 29.03 68.55 -17.46
N SER A 101 29.07 68.51 -18.79
CA SER A 101 28.16 67.66 -19.58
C SER A 101 28.37 66.17 -19.30
N THR A 102 29.62 65.77 -19.08
CA THR A 102 29.98 64.40 -18.72
C THR A 102 29.48 64.06 -17.31
N LEU A 103 29.67 64.96 -16.35
CA LEU A 103 29.17 64.79 -14.97
C LEU A 103 27.64 64.72 -14.94
N GLN A 104 26.93 65.56 -15.70
CA GLN A 104 25.47 65.49 -15.82
C GLN A 104 24.98 64.14 -16.38
N THR A 105 25.71 63.59 -17.36
CA THR A 105 25.39 62.28 -17.92
C THR A 105 25.63 61.15 -16.91
N ASN A 106 26.72 61.22 -16.15
CA ASN A 106 27.02 60.26 -15.10
C ASN A 106 25.99 60.32 -13.96
N ASP A 107 25.58 61.51 -13.55
CA ASP A 107 24.58 61.75 -12.51
C ASP A 107 23.22 61.15 -12.92
N ALA A 108 22.76 61.43 -14.15
CA ALA A 108 21.54 60.82 -14.69
C ALA A 108 21.62 59.27 -14.76
N THR A 109 22.80 58.72 -15.05
CA THR A 109 23.02 57.27 -15.04
C THR A 109 22.98 56.70 -13.62
N GLN A 110 23.57 57.39 -12.65
CA GLN A 110 23.53 57.02 -11.24
C GLN A 110 22.11 57.05 -10.70
N ASP A 111 21.32 58.08 -11.01
CA ASP A 111 19.89 58.17 -10.66
C ASP A 111 19.09 56.99 -11.19
N THR A 112 19.34 56.61 -12.45
CA THR A 112 18.70 55.43 -13.06
C THR A 112 19.07 54.14 -12.32
N ASN A 113 20.35 53.96 -11.99
CA ASN A 113 20.82 52.78 -11.26
C ASN A 113 20.28 52.72 -9.82
N ILE A 114 20.20 53.86 -9.12
CA ILE A 114 19.64 53.96 -7.76
C ILE A 114 18.16 53.58 -7.79
N THR A 115 17.40 54.09 -8.75
CA THR A 115 15.97 53.76 -8.90
C THR A 115 15.77 52.26 -9.15
N ALA A 116 16.62 51.66 -9.99
CA ALA A 116 16.59 50.22 -10.26
C ALA A 116 16.93 49.39 -9.00
N LEU A 117 17.94 49.81 -8.23
CA LEU A 117 18.31 49.16 -6.96
C LEU A 117 17.17 49.25 -5.92
N GLN A 118 16.54 50.41 -5.77
CA GLN A 118 15.38 50.59 -4.87
C GLN A 118 14.20 49.71 -5.27
N THR A 119 13.96 49.57 -6.58
CA THR A 119 12.91 48.67 -7.08
C THR A 119 13.21 47.21 -6.75
N ASN A 120 14.48 46.80 -6.91
CA ASN A 120 14.92 45.44 -6.57
C ASN A 120 14.84 45.19 -5.06
N ASP A 121 15.24 46.14 -4.22
CA ASP A 121 15.20 46.07 -2.76
C ASP A 121 13.76 45.89 -2.26
N ALA A 122 12.83 46.70 -2.77
CA ALA A 122 11.40 46.57 -2.46
C ALA A 122 10.81 45.21 -2.89
N ALA A 123 11.26 44.67 -4.03
CA ALA A 123 10.84 43.34 -4.49
C ALA A 123 11.43 42.22 -3.60
N GLN A 124 12.68 42.37 -3.15
CA GLN A 124 13.32 41.45 -2.21
C GLN A 124 12.61 41.47 -0.85
N ASP A 125 12.29 42.64 -0.31
CA ASP A 125 11.53 42.79 0.94
C ASP A 125 10.18 42.07 0.88
N THR A 126 9.46 42.25 -0.23
CA THR A 126 8.18 41.56 -0.46
C THR A 126 8.36 40.04 -0.46
N THR A 127 9.43 39.54 -1.10
CA THR A 127 9.75 38.10 -1.16
C THR A 127 10.11 37.54 0.21
N ILE A 128 10.94 38.25 0.98
CA ILE A 128 11.37 37.85 2.33
C ILE A 128 10.17 37.81 3.29
N SER A 129 9.28 38.80 3.21
CA SER A 129 8.05 38.80 4.01
C SER A 129 7.15 37.61 3.68
N GLY A 130 7.04 37.24 2.41
CA GLY A 130 6.31 36.03 1.98
C GLY A 130 6.93 34.76 2.56
N LEU A 131 8.24 34.57 2.43
CA LEU A 131 8.96 33.42 2.98
C LEU A 131 8.84 33.32 4.50
N THR A 132 8.91 34.45 5.22
CA THR A 132 8.74 34.48 6.68
C THR A 132 7.37 33.94 7.06
N THR A 133 6.32 34.36 6.34
CA THR A 133 4.95 33.89 6.55
C THR A 133 4.83 32.37 6.28
N ASP A 134 5.42 31.89 5.19
CA ASP A 134 5.42 30.46 4.86
C ASP A 134 6.16 29.61 5.91
N VAL A 135 7.27 30.11 6.46
CA VAL A 135 8.04 29.44 7.52
C VAL A 135 7.24 29.38 8.82
N ASP A 136 6.59 30.47 9.22
CA ASP A 136 5.76 30.51 10.43
C ASP A 136 4.55 29.55 10.34
N ASP A 137 3.91 29.47 9.17
CA ASP A 137 2.84 28.50 8.89
C ASP A 137 3.36 27.06 8.98
N LEU A 138 4.55 26.78 8.42
CA LEU A 138 5.18 25.46 8.50
C LEU A 138 5.51 25.05 9.94
N LEU A 139 6.10 25.95 10.73
CA LEU A 139 6.41 25.71 12.15
C LEU A 139 5.14 25.42 12.95
N THR A 140 4.04 26.11 12.64
CA THR A 140 2.74 25.90 13.27
C THR A 140 2.15 24.53 12.90
N ARG A 141 2.17 24.15 11.62
CA ARG A 141 1.62 22.87 11.14
C ARG A 141 2.39 21.64 11.61
N PHE A 142 3.71 21.77 11.77
CA PHE A 142 4.59 20.68 12.23
C PHE A 142 4.89 20.74 13.73
N LEU A 143 4.18 21.57 14.50
CA LEU A 143 4.29 21.60 15.94
C LEU A 143 4.02 20.21 16.53
N GLY A 144 5.00 19.65 17.25
CA GLY A 144 4.93 18.28 17.80
C GLY A 144 5.49 17.18 16.90
N VAL A 145 5.96 17.50 15.68
CA VAL A 145 6.70 16.59 14.81
C VAL A 145 8.21 16.88 14.91
N SER A 146 9.01 15.88 15.24
CA SER A 146 10.47 16.02 15.29
C SER A 146 11.17 14.78 14.73
N ARG A 147 12.41 14.91 14.28
CA ARG A 147 13.23 13.76 13.87
C ARG A 147 14.35 13.54 14.88
N SER A 148 14.43 12.33 15.42
CA SER A 148 15.52 11.89 16.31
C SER A 148 16.30 10.78 15.61
N ALA A 149 17.53 11.08 15.17
CA ALA A 149 18.33 10.22 14.29
C ALA A 149 17.52 9.73 13.07
N ASP A 150 17.20 8.43 13.02
CA ASP A 150 16.44 7.80 11.93
C ASP A 150 14.94 7.60 12.23
N THR A 151 14.44 8.22 13.31
CA THR A 151 13.03 8.10 13.74
C THR A 151 12.31 9.43 13.58
N LEU A 152 11.14 9.42 12.92
CA LEU A 152 10.19 10.52 12.97
C LEU A 152 9.28 10.34 14.20
N LEU A 153 9.33 11.30 15.11
CA LEU A 153 8.60 11.32 16.38
C LEU A 153 7.41 12.28 16.28
N PHE A 154 6.24 11.76 16.64
CA PHE A 154 5.00 12.51 16.80
C PHE A 154 4.70 12.62 18.30
N THR A 155 4.65 13.83 18.85
CA THR A 155 4.38 14.12 20.27
C THR A 155 3.04 14.83 20.39
N ASP A 156 2.22 14.43 21.37
CA ASP A 156 0.89 15.00 21.63
C ASP A 156 -0.07 14.97 20.42
N MET A 157 0.07 13.97 19.54
CA MET A 157 -0.77 13.79 18.36
C MET A 157 -0.90 12.32 17.93
N ASN A 158 -1.91 12.02 17.11
CA ASN A 158 -2.14 10.70 16.50
C ASN A 158 -1.64 10.67 15.04
N LEU A 159 -1.20 9.50 14.54
CA LEU A 159 -1.03 9.27 13.11
C LEU A 159 -2.33 8.73 12.51
N GLN A 160 -2.91 9.48 11.57
CA GLN A 160 -4.06 9.04 10.80
C GLN A 160 -3.73 9.04 9.31
N VAL A 161 -3.90 7.88 8.66
CA VAL A 161 -3.73 7.75 7.21
C VAL A 161 -5.11 7.52 6.60
N VAL A 162 -5.57 8.45 5.78
CA VAL A 162 -6.89 8.40 5.13
C VAL A 162 -6.76 7.96 3.67
N SER A 163 -7.69 7.14 3.20
CA SER A 163 -7.79 6.72 1.79
C SER A 163 -8.25 7.86 0.87
N GLY A 164 -8.97 8.84 1.42
CA GLY A 164 -9.66 9.88 0.67
C GLY A 164 -11.02 9.46 0.10
N SER A 165 -11.53 8.27 0.44
CA SER A 165 -12.84 7.77 -0.03
C SER A 165 -14.05 8.34 0.74
N GLY A 166 -13.82 9.12 1.80
CA GLY A 166 -14.87 9.75 2.61
C GLY A 166 -15.45 8.87 3.73
N THR A 167 -15.48 7.54 3.56
CA THR A 167 -15.92 6.56 4.57
C THR A 167 -14.98 5.34 4.63
N THR A 168 -15.00 4.60 5.75
CA THR A 168 -14.18 3.39 5.95
C THR A 168 -14.56 2.26 5.00
N ASP A 169 -15.85 2.11 4.70
CA ASP A 169 -16.45 1.14 3.78
C ASP A 169 -16.61 1.68 2.34
N GLY A 170 -15.99 2.83 2.05
CA GLY A 170 -16.02 3.43 0.73
C GLY A 170 -15.24 2.62 -0.30
N ALA A 171 -15.30 3.04 -1.56
CA ALA A 171 -14.58 2.38 -2.65
C ALA A 171 -13.07 2.28 -2.34
N VAL A 172 -12.55 1.05 -2.37
CA VAL A 172 -11.13 0.77 -2.15
C VAL A 172 -10.30 1.34 -3.32
N ASN A 173 -9.17 1.98 -3.00
CA ASN A 173 -8.37 2.74 -3.98
C ASN A 173 -6.85 2.59 -3.79
N GLY A 174 -6.40 1.62 -3.00
CA GLY A 174 -5.00 1.33 -2.69
C GLY A 174 -4.35 2.30 -1.71
N ARG A 175 -5.07 3.34 -1.25
CA ARG A 175 -4.56 4.38 -0.33
C ARG A 175 -5.11 4.19 1.09
N GLY A 176 -4.55 4.91 2.05
CA GLY A 176 -4.96 4.78 3.45
C GLY A 176 -4.33 3.59 4.19
N ASN A 177 -3.26 3.00 3.63
CA ASN A 177 -2.55 1.87 4.21
C ASN A 177 -1.25 2.33 4.89
N VAL A 178 -0.81 1.62 5.92
CA VAL A 178 0.54 1.75 6.49
C VAL A 178 1.35 0.54 6.04
N ILE A 179 2.43 0.78 5.30
CA ILE A 179 3.29 -0.27 4.73
C ILE A 179 4.66 -0.21 5.42
N ILE A 180 5.05 -1.33 6.04
CA ILE A 180 6.36 -1.52 6.68
C ILE A 180 7.17 -2.49 5.81
N GLY A 181 8.21 -1.98 5.17
CA GLY A 181 8.98 -2.70 4.14
C GLY A 181 8.65 -2.18 2.74
N TYR A 182 8.89 -3.01 1.72
CA TYR A 182 8.59 -2.67 0.34
C TYR A 182 7.17 -3.13 -0.04
N ASN A 183 6.50 -2.37 -0.92
CA ASN A 183 5.18 -2.76 -1.44
C ASN A 183 5.30 -3.75 -2.62
N GLU A 184 5.92 -4.89 -2.37
CA GLU A 184 6.26 -5.88 -3.40
C GLU A 184 5.05 -6.69 -3.85
N ASP A 185 5.03 -7.05 -5.12
CA ASP A 185 4.06 -7.97 -5.70
C ASP A 185 4.21 -9.39 -5.18
N ILE A 186 3.13 -10.17 -5.21
CA ILE A 186 3.21 -11.61 -4.93
C ILE A 186 4.22 -12.25 -5.89
N PHE A 187 5.16 -13.01 -5.36
CA PHE A 187 6.16 -13.70 -6.17
C PHE A 187 5.57 -14.97 -6.77
N PRO A 188 5.46 -15.11 -8.10
CA PRO A 188 5.07 -16.37 -8.73
C PRO A 188 6.21 -17.37 -8.56
N PHE A 189 6.01 -18.41 -7.74
CA PHE A 189 6.92 -19.56 -7.71
C PHE A 189 6.59 -20.52 -8.87
N LEU A 190 7.63 -21.21 -9.36
CA LEU A 190 7.55 -22.20 -10.44
C LEU A 190 6.46 -23.25 -10.13
N GLY A 191 5.32 -23.17 -10.84
CA GLY A 191 4.21 -24.09 -10.62
C GLY A 191 2.81 -23.54 -10.90
N GLY A 192 2.63 -22.22 -11.04
CA GLY A 192 1.39 -21.60 -11.54
C GLY A 192 0.22 -21.58 -10.54
N GLY A 193 -0.46 -20.43 -10.42
CA GLY A 193 -1.77 -20.33 -9.76
C GLY A 193 -1.90 -19.29 -8.64
N LEU A 194 -0.88 -18.50 -8.31
CA LEU A 194 -1.09 -17.37 -7.40
C LEU A 194 -1.90 -16.28 -8.12
N PRO A 195 -2.90 -15.67 -7.47
CA PRO A 195 -3.66 -14.57 -8.06
C PRO A 195 -2.71 -13.42 -8.43
N ALA A 196 -3.05 -12.68 -9.48
CA ALA A 196 -2.36 -11.43 -9.77
C ALA A 196 -2.31 -10.55 -8.52
N SER A 197 -1.27 -9.73 -8.38
CA SER A 197 -1.22 -8.78 -7.28
C SER A 197 -2.47 -7.89 -7.29
N ASP A 198 -3.23 -7.93 -6.20
CA ASP A 198 -4.38 -7.07 -5.97
C ASP A 198 -4.13 -6.33 -4.65
N LYS A 199 -3.75 -5.07 -4.80
CA LYS A 199 -3.39 -4.12 -3.74
C LYS A 199 -4.37 -2.95 -3.71
N THR A 200 -5.60 -3.18 -4.15
CA THR A 200 -6.66 -2.15 -4.20
C THR A 200 -7.19 -1.78 -2.83
N GLY A 201 -6.92 -2.56 -1.79
CA GLY A 201 -7.41 -2.36 -0.43
C GLY A 201 -6.97 -1.05 0.23
N SER A 202 -7.70 -0.65 1.28
CA SER A 202 -7.48 0.58 2.06
C SER A 202 -7.53 0.29 3.57
N HIS A 203 -7.04 1.19 4.43
CA HIS A 203 -7.12 1.03 5.89
C HIS A 203 -6.42 -0.23 6.45
N ASN A 204 -5.36 -0.69 5.79
CA ASN A 204 -4.64 -1.90 6.19
C ASN A 204 -3.26 -1.58 6.79
N LEU A 205 -2.79 -2.44 7.68
CA LEU A 205 -1.41 -2.49 8.15
C LEU A 205 -0.69 -3.67 7.47
N ILE A 206 0.34 -3.35 6.70
CA ILE A 206 1.03 -4.30 5.82
C ILE A 206 2.49 -4.44 6.28
N VAL A 207 2.91 -5.66 6.61
CA VAL A 207 4.25 -5.93 7.17
C VAL A 207 4.86 -7.20 6.56
N GLY A 208 5.72 -7.05 5.56
CA GLY A 208 6.39 -8.18 4.93
C GLY A 208 6.43 -8.08 3.42
N GLN A 209 6.53 -9.23 2.76
CA GLN A 209 6.89 -9.33 1.35
C GLN A 209 5.80 -10.04 0.54
N GLY A 210 5.50 -9.49 -0.64
CA GLY A 210 4.57 -10.09 -1.59
C GLY A 210 3.14 -10.21 -1.07
N LEU A 211 2.63 -9.19 -0.38
CA LEU A 211 1.32 -9.27 0.26
C LEU A 211 0.21 -8.72 -0.64
N ASN A 212 -0.93 -9.41 -0.69
CA ASN A 212 -2.16 -8.92 -1.33
C ASN A 212 -3.20 -8.51 -0.29
N TYR A 213 -3.88 -7.41 -0.58
CA TYR A 213 -4.89 -6.79 0.26
C TYR A 213 -5.88 -6.06 -0.66
N SER A 214 -7.04 -6.66 -0.90
CA SER A 214 -8.05 -6.13 -1.84
C SER A 214 -9.31 -5.58 -1.15
N SER A 215 -9.29 -5.49 0.18
CA SER A 215 -10.38 -4.95 1.00
C SER A 215 -9.82 -4.03 2.10
N PHE A 216 -10.52 -3.89 3.22
CA PHE A 216 -10.15 -2.96 4.28
C PHE A 216 -10.19 -3.54 5.69
N GLY A 217 -9.48 -2.88 6.61
CA GLY A 217 -9.44 -3.26 8.02
C GLY A 217 -8.57 -4.48 8.33
N ALA A 218 -7.62 -4.81 7.45
CA ALA A 218 -6.75 -5.97 7.58
C ALA A 218 -5.41 -5.62 8.26
N LEU A 219 -4.94 -6.54 9.11
CA LEU A 219 -3.51 -6.74 9.34
C LEU A 219 -3.05 -7.86 8.42
N VAL A 220 -2.07 -7.56 7.56
CA VAL A 220 -1.48 -8.53 6.64
C VAL A 220 0.03 -8.55 6.87
N ALA A 221 0.55 -9.68 7.35
CA ALA A 221 1.96 -9.84 7.65
C ALA A 221 2.52 -11.18 7.17
N GLY A 222 3.82 -11.26 6.92
CA GLY A 222 4.51 -12.49 6.50
C GLY A 222 4.94 -12.48 5.03
N LEU A 223 4.85 -13.64 4.37
CA LEU A 223 5.29 -13.84 2.99
C LEU A 223 4.14 -14.33 2.11
N ASN A 224 3.87 -13.67 0.99
CA ASN A 224 2.88 -14.14 0.00
C ASN A 224 1.46 -14.38 0.55
N ASN A 225 1.08 -13.67 1.61
CA ASN A 225 -0.24 -13.80 2.22
C ASN A 225 -1.28 -12.91 1.54
N VAL A 226 -2.53 -13.36 1.55
CA VAL A 226 -3.67 -12.71 0.90
C VAL A 226 -4.74 -12.42 1.94
N SER A 227 -5.09 -11.14 2.10
CA SER A 227 -6.37 -10.74 2.69
C SER A 227 -7.26 -10.16 1.60
N GLY A 228 -8.49 -10.66 1.44
CA GLY A 228 -9.34 -10.26 0.31
C GLY A 228 -10.80 -9.96 0.65
N ALA A 229 -11.13 -9.83 1.93
CA ALA A 229 -12.49 -9.55 2.39
C ALA A 229 -12.47 -8.57 3.56
N GLU A 230 -13.64 -8.03 3.90
CA GLU A 230 -13.78 -7.01 4.94
C GLU A 230 -13.28 -7.54 6.28
N TYR A 231 -12.38 -6.79 6.92
CA TYR A 231 -11.78 -7.15 8.22
C TYR A 231 -11.07 -8.51 8.25
N ALA A 232 -10.77 -9.09 7.08
CA ALA A 232 -10.02 -10.33 7.00
C ALA A 232 -8.55 -10.08 7.33
N SER A 233 -7.93 -10.92 8.14
CA SER A 233 -6.54 -10.70 8.57
C SER A 233 -5.68 -11.94 8.43
N VAL A 234 -4.42 -11.73 8.04
CA VAL A 234 -3.39 -12.76 8.06
C VAL A 234 -2.21 -12.22 8.84
N THR A 235 -2.02 -12.69 10.08
CA THR A 235 -1.05 -12.07 10.99
C THR A 235 0.35 -12.67 10.90
N GLY A 236 0.59 -13.64 10.01
CA GLY A 236 1.92 -14.18 9.75
C GLY A 236 1.91 -15.40 8.81
N GLY A 237 3.07 -16.06 8.73
CA GLY A 237 3.24 -17.27 7.92
C GLY A 237 3.48 -17.01 6.44
N ASP A 238 3.33 -18.06 5.63
CA ASP A 238 3.62 -18.05 4.19
C ASP A 238 2.44 -18.58 3.36
N ARG A 239 2.01 -17.84 2.33
CA ARG A 239 0.97 -18.27 1.39
C ARG A 239 -0.38 -18.62 2.02
N ASN A 240 -0.75 -17.92 3.09
CA ASN A 240 -2.05 -18.03 3.71
C ASN A 240 -3.06 -17.07 3.07
N ARG A 241 -4.32 -17.47 2.99
CA ARG A 241 -5.43 -16.72 2.40
C ARG A 241 -6.57 -16.57 3.39
N ALA A 242 -6.97 -15.33 3.65
CA ALA A 242 -8.17 -14.97 4.41
C ALA A 242 -9.09 -14.16 3.49
N THR A 243 -10.14 -14.80 2.96
CA THR A 243 -11.05 -14.18 1.97
C THR A 243 -12.54 -14.32 2.31
N GLY A 244 -12.89 -14.75 3.52
CA GLY A 244 -14.23 -14.55 4.07
C GLY A 244 -14.30 -13.26 4.90
N ASN A 245 -15.48 -12.64 5.01
CA ASN A 245 -15.64 -11.45 5.86
C ASN A 245 -15.31 -11.81 7.32
N PHE A 246 -14.52 -10.99 8.01
CA PHE A 246 -14.02 -11.24 9.36
C PHE A 246 -13.22 -12.54 9.52
N SER A 247 -12.72 -13.13 8.44
CA SER A 247 -11.89 -14.34 8.51
C SER A 247 -10.49 -14.03 9.06
N SER A 248 -9.83 -15.01 9.65
CA SER A 248 -8.47 -14.83 10.15
C SER A 248 -7.60 -16.05 9.96
N VAL A 249 -6.34 -15.81 9.62
CA VAL A 249 -5.27 -16.82 9.67
C VAL A 249 -4.13 -16.29 10.52
N SER A 250 -3.82 -16.96 11.63
CA SER A 250 -2.77 -16.46 12.54
C SER A 250 -1.34 -16.81 12.10
N GLY A 251 -1.16 -17.82 11.24
CA GLY A 251 0.14 -18.22 10.72
C GLY A 251 0.11 -19.55 9.96
N GLY A 252 1.27 -20.22 9.91
CA GLY A 252 1.44 -21.48 9.17
C GLY A 252 1.70 -21.26 7.67
N SER A 253 1.44 -22.28 6.86
CA SER A 253 1.65 -22.22 5.41
C SER A 253 0.46 -22.73 4.60
N LEU A 254 0.13 -22.09 3.48
CA LEU A 254 -0.89 -22.59 2.54
C LEU A 254 -2.29 -22.79 3.14
N ASN A 255 -2.66 -22.02 4.16
CA ASN A 255 -3.99 -22.11 4.77
C ASN A 255 -5.00 -21.23 4.02
N ASP A 256 -6.26 -21.67 3.91
CA ASP A 256 -7.32 -20.96 3.20
C ASP A 256 -8.60 -20.82 4.06
N ALA A 257 -8.80 -19.63 4.63
CA ALA A 257 -9.97 -19.24 5.40
C ALA A 257 -10.93 -18.43 4.52
N THR A 258 -11.87 -19.11 3.85
CA THR A 258 -12.80 -18.51 2.88
C THR A 258 -14.21 -18.29 3.43
N GLY A 259 -14.57 -18.94 4.54
CA GLY A 259 -15.88 -18.74 5.17
C GLY A 259 -15.96 -17.44 5.97
N ASN A 260 -17.16 -16.84 6.09
CA ASN A 260 -17.36 -15.67 6.94
C ASN A 260 -17.13 -16.02 8.42
N HIS A 261 -16.39 -15.19 9.16
CA HIS A 261 -15.94 -15.47 10.52
C HIS A 261 -15.16 -16.80 10.67
N SER A 262 -14.61 -17.34 9.57
CA SER A 262 -13.78 -18.54 9.65
C SER A 262 -12.40 -18.23 10.25
N HIS A 263 -11.80 -19.23 10.88
CA HIS A 263 -10.51 -19.06 11.55
C HIS A 263 -9.58 -20.24 11.32
N ILE A 264 -8.32 -19.95 11.00
CA ILE A 264 -7.25 -20.94 10.99
C ILE A 264 -6.11 -20.46 11.89
N SER A 265 -5.83 -21.18 12.97
CA SER A 265 -4.83 -20.75 13.95
C SER A 265 -3.39 -20.95 13.42
N ALA A 266 -3.11 -22.11 12.83
CA ALA A 266 -1.79 -22.48 12.32
C ALA A 266 -1.90 -23.75 11.45
N GLY A 267 -0.77 -24.31 11.04
CA GLY A 267 -0.69 -25.57 10.31
C GLY A 267 -0.28 -25.37 8.85
N GLY A 268 -0.37 -26.46 8.08
CA GLY A 268 -0.09 -26.50 6.65
C GLY A 268 -1.33 -26.90 5.85
N GLY A 269 -1.73 -26.16 4.83
CA GLY A 269 -2.79 -26.61 3.91
C GLY A 269 -4.19 -26.71 4.53
N GLY A 270 -4.46 -26.01 5.63
CA GLY A 270 -5.78 -26.01 6.27
C GLY A 270 -6.84 -25.28 5.43
N THR A 271 -8.09 -25.74 5.44
CA THR A 271 -9.21 -25.09 4.74
C THR A 271 -10.38 -24.90 5.68
N ALA A 272 -10.80 -23.65 5.90
CA ALA A 272 -11.99 -23.29 6.68
C ALA A 272 -12.94 -22.48 5.78
N SER A 273 -13.92 -23.15 5.18
CA SER A 273 -14.66 -22.61 4.02
C SER A 273 -16.11 -22.22 4.27
N ASN A 274 -16.63 -22.44 5.47
CA ASN A 274 -18.01 -22.11 5.84
C ASN A 274 -18.07 -21.15 7.03
N ILE A 275 -19.27 -20.63 7.32
CA ILE A 275 -19.47 -19.62 8.36
C ILE A 275 -19.08 -20.21 9.72
N PHE A 276 -18.23 -19.49 10.47
CA PHE A 276 -17.69 -19.90 11.78
C PHE A 276 -16.95 -21.25 11.76
N SER A 277 -16.55 -21.75 10.59
CA SER A 277 -15.71 -22.95 10.51
C SER A 277 -14.31 -22.65 11.02
N SER A 278 -13.66 -23.64 11.64
CA SER A 278 -12.33 -23.47 12.20
C SER A 278 -11.40 -24.65 11.97
N VAL A 279 -10.13 -24.33 11.71
CA VAL A 279 -9.05 -25.31 11.69
C VAL A 279 -7.99 -24.91 12.71
N THR A 280 -7.68 -25.82 13.64
CA THR A 280 -6.70 -25.57 14.71
C THR A 280 -5.45 -26.43 14.49
N GLY A 281 -4.57 -26.02 13.55
CA GLY A 281 -3.31 -26.71 13.29
C GLY A 281 -3.42 -27.97 12.41
N GLY A 282 -2.29 -28.70 12.34
CA GLY A 282 -2.17 -29.94 11.56
C GLY A 282 -1.83 -29.72 10.08
N LEU A 283 -1.96 -30.78 9.27
CA LEU A 283 -1.65 -30.78 7.84
C LEU A 283 -2.87 -31.19 7.01
N ASN A 284 -3.30 -30.34 6.08
CA ASN A 284 -4.39 -30.61 5.13
C ASN A 284 -5.73 -30.96 5.81
N ASN A 285 -6.08 -30.23 6.87
CA ASN A 285 -7.37 -30.39 7.54
C ASN A 285 -8.43 -29.47 6.91
N THR A 286 -9.65 -29.98 6.75
CA THR A 286 -10.78 -29.25 6.16
C THR A 286 -11.93 -29.14 7.14
N ALA A 287 -12.42 -27.92 7.38
CA ALA A 287 -13.68 -27.64 8.05
C ALA A 287 -14.59 -26.86 7.08
N SER A 288 -15.65 -27.50 6.59
CA SER A 288 -16.55 -26.93 5.56
C SER A 288 -18.04 -26.97 5.92
N GLY A 289 -18.39 -27.52 7.09
CA GLY A 289 -19.71 -27.34 7.68
C GLY A 289 -19.81 -26.03 8.46
N GLN A 290 -21.02 -25.49 8.63
CA GLN A 290 -21.24 -24.32 9.48
C GLN A 290 -20.87 -24.66 10.93
N TYR A 291 -20.07 -23.82 11.60
CA TYR A 291 -19.51 -24.12 12.94
C TYR A 291 -18.69 -25.42 13.03
N ALA A 292 -18.25 -25.99 11.91
CA ALA A 292 -17.43 -27.19 11.93
C ALA A 292 -16.03 -26.88 12.46
N SER A 293 -15.41 -27.85 13.13
CA SER A 293 -14.04 -27.74 13.62
C SER A 293 -13.22 -28.97 13.24
N ALA A 294 -12.04 -28.75 12.68
CA ALA A 294 -11.04 -29.78 12.46
C ALA A 294 -9.73 -29.38 13.16
N MET A 295 -9.38 -30.09 14.22
CA MET A 295 -8.26 -29.78 15.09
C MET A 295 -7.13 -30.78 14.87
N ALA A 296 -5.88 -30.31 14.82
CA ALA A 296 -4.66 -31.11 14.78
C ALA A 296 -4.67 -32.27 13.73
N GLY A 297 -3.65 -33.13 13.77
CA GLY A 297 -3.57 -34.31 12.91
C GLY A 297 -3.39 -33.98 11.42
N GLN A 298 -3.79 -34.91 10.57
CA GLN A 298 -3.57 -34.82 9.13
C GLN A 298 -4.79 -35.33 8.34
N LEU A 299 -5.15 -34.61 7.26
CA LEU A 299 -6.18 -35.02 6.31
C LEU A 299 -7.58 -35.23 6.91
N ASN A 300 -7.89 -34.56 8.02
CA ASN A 300 -9.21 -34.66 8.64
C ASN A 300 -10.23 -33.75 7.92
N THR A 301 -11.46 -34.22 7.75
CA THR A 301 -12.52 -33.51 7.01
C THR A 301 -13.80 -33.43 7.84
N ALA A 302 -14.18 -32.23 8.28
CA ALA A 302 -15.41 -31.95 9.02
C ALA A 302 -16.40 -31.18 8.11
N THR A 303 -17.36 -31.88 7.53
CA THR A 303 -18.31 -31.33 6.53
C THR A 303 -19.73 -31.14 7.09
N GLY A 304 -20.10 -31.81 8.17
CA GLY A 304 -21.39 -31.61 8.83
C GLY A 304 -21.45 -30.30 9.61
N ASN A 305 -22.63 -29.68 9.70
CA ASN A 305 -22.82 -28.50 10.55
C ASN A 305 -22.61 -28.88 12.02
N PHE A 306 -21.89 -28.05 12.78
CA PHE A 306 -21.47 -28.35 14.16
C PHE A 306 -20.66 -29.63 14.32
N SER A 307 -20.08 -30.17 13.23
CA SER A 307 -19.24 -31.35 13.31
C SER A 307 -17.86 -31.03 13.91
N GLY A 308 -17.26 -31.99 14.59
CA GLY A 308 -15.98 -31.82 15.26
C GLY A 308 -15.04 -32.98 15.06
N ILE A 309 -13.79 -32.70 14.70
CA ILE A 309 -12.70 -33.66 14.72
C ILE A 309 -11.60 -33.11 15.61
N SER A 310 -11.24 -33.83 16.67
CA SER A 310 -10.22 -33.38 17.63
C SER A 310 -8.77 -33.71 17.21
N GLY A 311 -8.59 -34.62 16.23
CA GLY A 311 -7.27 -35.01 15.74
C GLY A 311 -7.29 -36.28 14.88
N GLY A 312 -6.11 -36.88 14.72
CA GLY A 312 -5.93 -38.16 14.02
C GLY A 312 -5.58 -38.02 12.55
N LEU A 313 -5.69 -39.13 11.82
CA LEU A 313 -5.33 -39.24 10.41
C LEU A 313 -6.56 -39.61 9.58
N ARG A 314 -6.92 -38.76 8.63
CA ARG A 314 -7.91 -39.07 7.58
C ARG A 314 -9.29 -39.43 8.14
N ASN A 315 -9.71 -38.76 9.19
CA ASN A 315 -11.06 -38.89 9.75
C ASN A 315 -12.06 -38.01 8.98
N ASN A 316 -13.30 -38.46 8.84
CA ASN A 316 -14.37 -37.77 8.11
C ASN A 316 -15.63 -37.62 8.96
N SER A 317 -15.96 -36.40 9.38
CA SER A 317 -17.15 -36.09 10.16
C SER A 317 -18.19 -35.39 9.29
N ALA A 318 -19.10 -36.17 8.68
CA ALA A 318 -20.06 -35.67 7.70
C ALA A 318 -21.48 -35.45 8.25
N GLY A 319 -21.84 -36.10 9.36
CA GLY A 319 -23.13 -35.89 10.01
C GLY A 319 -23.23 -34.52 10.72
N ASN A 320 -24.42 -33.92 10.77
CA ASN A 320 -24.62 -32.70 11.55
C ASN A 320 -24.53 -32.99 13.06
N GLY A 321 -23.77 -32.19 13.80
CA GLY A 321 -23.46 -32.42 15.21
C GLY A 321 -22.67 -33.70 15.48
N SER A 322 -22.07 -34.28 14.43
CA SER A 322 -21.26 -35.50 14.56
C SER A 322 -19.88 -35.20 15.13
N SER A 323 -19.25 -36.20 15.74
CA SER A 323 -17.91 -36.00 16.31
C SER A 323 -16.99 -37.20 16.14
N ILE A 324 -15.71 -36.91 15.91
CA ILE A 324 -14.62 -37.88 15.94
C ILE A 324 -13.53 -37.37 16.86
N ALA A 325 -13.27 -38.07 17.97
CA ALA A 325 -12.26 -37.61 18.92
C ALA A 325 -10.82 -37.89 18.45
N GLY A 326 -10.61 -38.82 17.51
CA GLY A 326 -9.30 -39.09 16.92
C GLY A 326 -9.22 -40.41 16.17
N GLY A 327 -8.02 -41.00 16.12
CA GLY A 327 -7.77 -42.26 15.43
C GLY A 327 -7.50 -42.10 13.94
N GLU A 328 -7.69 -43.18 13.18
CA GLU A 328 -7.40 -43.23 11.76
C GLU A 328 -8.61 -43.71 10.95
N LEU A 329 -8.91 -43.04 9.83
CA LEU A 329 -9.94 -43.48 8.88
C LEU A 329 -11.33 -43.67 9.49
N ASN A 330 -11.66 -42.94 10.56
CA ASN A 330 -12.98 -43.01 11.16
C ASN A 330 -13.98 -42.12 10.41
N ASN A 331 -15.24 -42.55 10.34
CA ASN A 331 -16.29 -41.88 9.59
C ASN A 331 -17.59 -41.76 10.39
N THR A 332 -18.20 -40.57 10.41
CA THR A 332 -19.53 -40.32 10.95
C THR A 332 -20.45 -39.75 9.86
N GLY A 333 -21.64 -40.34 9.68
CA GLY A 333 -22.47 -40.10 8.50
C GLY A 333 -23.79 -39.36 8.72
N ASP A 334 -24.36 -39.42 9.92
CA ASP A 334 -25.73 -38.93 10.20
C ASP A 334 -25.76 -38.07 11.48
N PHE A 335 -26.91 -37.43 11.76
CA PHE A 335 -27.10 -36.52 12.87
C PHE A 335 -26.65 -37.12 14.21
N TYR A 336 -25.78 -36.41 14.92
CA TYR A 336 -25.24 -36.78 16.24
C TYR A 336 -24.59 -38.16 16.31
N SER A 337 -24.09 -38.67 15.18
CA SER A 337 -23.26 -39.87 15.17
C SER A 337 -21.86 -39.57 15.72
N SER A 338 -21.25 -40.54 16.41
CA SER A 338 -19.95 -40.32 17.06
C SER A 338 -19.01 -41.51 16.95
N VAL A 339 -17.72 -41.21 16.82
CA VAL A 339 -16.63 -42.19 16.94
C VAL A 339 -15.59 -41.67 17.92
N SER A 340 -15.36 -42.39 19.03
CA SER A 340 -14.39 -41.94 20.04
C SER A 340 -12.94 -42.20 19.65
N GLY A 341 -12.66 -43.05 18.66
CA GLY A 341 -11.32 -43.31 18.16
C GLY A 341 -11.20 -44.65 17.43
N GLY A 342 -9.99 -45.23 17.42
CA GLY A 342 -9.70 -46.50 16.75
C GLY A 342 -9.37 -46.33 15.26
N ARG A 343 -9.48 -47.41 14.50
CA ARG A 343 -9.17 -47.44 13.07
C ARG A 343 -10.37 -47.90 12.25
N ASN A 344 -10.67 -47.17 11.17
CA ASN A 344 -11.65 -47.59 10.16
C ASN A 344 -13.06 -47.84 10.73
N ASN A 345 -13.49 -47.09 11.74
CA ASN A 345 -14.82 -47.22 12.33
C ASN A 345 -15.85 -46.34 11.62
N LEU A 346 -17.09 -46.81 11.52
CA LEU A 346 -18.20 -46.12 10.86
C LEU A 346 -19.42 -46.01 11.78
N ALA A 347 -19.82 -44.78 12.12
CA ALA A 347 -21.10 -44.50 12.77
C ALA A 347 -22.00 -43.73 11.80
N SER A 348 -22.92 -44.43 11.12
CA SER A 348 -23.74 -43.84 10.04
C SER A 348 -25.24 -43.79 10.32
N GLY A 349 -25.69 -44.28 11.48
CA GLY A 349 -27.07 -44.09 11.92
C GLY A 349 -27.23 -42.82 12.76
N ARG A 350 -28.42 -42.20 12.77
CA ARG A 350 -28.74 -41.09 13.68
C ARG A 350 -28.51 -41.50 15.13
N ASN A 351 -27.80 -40.67 15.91
CA ASN A 351 -27.40 -40.95 17.30
C ASN A 351 -26.60 -42.26 17.48
N SER A 352 -26.01 -42.79 16.41
CA SER A 352 -25.19 -44.00 16.51
C SER A 352 -23.82 -43.68 17.14
N ASN A 353 -23.21 -44.68 17.77
CA ASN A 353 -21.89 -44.52 18.38
C ASN A 353 -20.99 -45.74 18.13
N VAL A 354 -19.71 -45.45 17.92
CA VAL A 354 -18.64 -46.45 17.99
C VAL A 354 -17.59 -45.95 18.98
N SER A 355 -17.40 -46.64 20.09
CA SER A 355 -16.43 -46.19 21.12
C SER A 355 -14.97 -46.46 20.75
N GLY A 356 -14.70 -47.32 19.77
CA GLY A 356 -13.34 -47.58 19.28
C GLY A 356 -13.20 -48.90 18.54
N GLY A 357 -11.99 -49.48 18.57
CA GLY A 357 -11.68 -50.74 17.91
C GLY A 357 -11.29 -50.59 16.43
N ASP A 358 -11.40 -51.68 15.67
CA ASP A 358 -11.00 -51.74 14.27
C ASP A 358 -12.15 -52.21 13.36
N GLY A 359 -12.56 -51.39 12.39
CA GLY A 359 -13.54 -51.80 11.39
C GLY A 359 -14.97 -51.96 11.91
N ASN A 360 -15.32 -51.35 13.05
CA ASN A 360 -16.66 -51.48 13.64
C ASN A 360 -17.68 -50.55 12.97
N ARG A 361 -18.93 -50.99 12.86
CA ARG A 361 -19.98 -50.32 12.08
C ARG A 361 -21.29 -50.21 12.87
N ALA A 362 -21.65 -49.01 13.30
CA ALA A 362 -22.97 -48.69 13.87
C ALA A 362 -23.84 -48.00 12.81
N LEU A 363 -24.73 -48.76 12.17
CA LEU A 363 -25.47 -48.33 10.97
C LEU A 363 -26.94 -47.96 11.26
N GLY A 364 -27.54 -48.56 12.29
CA GLY A 364 -28.92 -48.28 12.67
C GLY A 364 -29.09 -46.99 13.48
N THR A 365 -30.29 -46.41 13.48
CA THR A 365 -30.63 -45.33 14.43
C THR A 365 -30.39 -45.82 15.85
N THR A 366 -29.72 -45.01 16.66
CA THR A 366 -29.32 -45.30 18.07
C THR A 366 -28.53 -46.60 18.23
N ALA A 367 -27.95 -47.14 17.16
CA ALA A 367 -27.11 -48.32 17.23
C ALA A 367 -25.77 -48.03 17.92
N SER A 368 -25.23 -49.01 18.63
CA SER A 368 -23.97 -48.86 19.37
C SER A 368 -23.02 -50.02 19.14
N VAL A 369 -21.73 -49.70 18.97
CA VAL A 369 -20.66 -50.69 19.04
C VAL A 369 -19.60 -50.20 20.02
N SER A 370 -19.43 -50.89 21.14
CA SER A 370 -18.51 -50.41 22.20
C SER A 370 -17.03 -50.71 21.90
N GLY A 371 -16.73 -51.56 20.92
CA GLY A 371 -15.35 -51.85 20.50
C GLY A 371 -15.21 -53.17 19.76
N GLY A 372 -14.01 -53.77 19.81
CA GLY A 372 -13.69 -55.02 19.14
C GLY A 372 -13.26 -54.85 17.68
N ARG A 373 -13.41 -55.91 16.88
CA ARG A 373 -13.01 -55.94 15.46
C ARG A 373 -14.16 -56.34 14.55
N SER A 374 -14.43 -55.53 13.55
CA SER A 374 -15.40 -55.84 12.48
C SER A 374 -16.81 -56.16 12.96
N ASN A 375 -17.24 -55.58 14.08
CA ASN A 375 -18.60 -55.74 14.60
C ASN A 375 -19.59 -54.83 13.86
N ILE A 376 -20.83 -55.29 13.67
CA ILE A 376 -21.88 -54.59 12.94
C ILE A 376 -23.15 -54.50 13.78
N ALA A 377 -23.58 -53.29 14.12
CA ALA A 377 -24.89 -53.01 14.71
C ALA A 377 -25.74 -52.25 13.68
N SER A 378 -26.61 -52.94 12.94
CA SER A 378 -27.38 -52.36 11.83
C SER A 378 -28.88 -52.21 12.08
N GLY A 379 -29.42 -52.86 13.12
CA GLY A 379 -30.80 -52.67 13.53
C GLY A 379 -30.99 -51.36 14.30
N THR A 380 -32.19 -50.79 14.28
CA THR A 380 -32.54 -49.65 15.14
C THR A 380 -32.45 -50.08 16.61
N HIS A 381 -31.81 -49.27 17.47
CA HIS A 381 -31.50 -49.61 18.87
C HIS A 381 -30.65 -50.89 19.05
N SER A 382 -29.97 -51.38 18.00
CA SER A 382 -29.13 -52.56 18.13
C SER A 382 -27.82 -52.25 18.86
N SER A 383 -27.23 -53.27 19.48
CA SER A 383 -25.96 -53.10 20.20
C SER A 383 -25.03 -54.28 20.01
N VAL A 384 -23.74 -53.98 19.88
CA VAL A 384 -22.66 -54.97 20.01
C VAL A 384 -21.65 -54.45 21.02
N SER A 385 -21.49 -55.13 22.17
CA SER A 385 -20.59 -54.63 23.22
C SER A 385 -19.11 -54.92 22.93
N GLY A 386 -18.79 -55.84 22.02
CA GLY A 386 -17.42 -56.11 21.59
C GLY A 386 -17.26 -57.42 20.84
N GLY A 387 -16.06 -58.00 20.91
CA GLY A 387 -15.72 -59.26 20.23
C GLY A 387 -15.29 -59.06 18.77
N GLU A 388 -15.42 -60.10 17.96
CA GLU A 388 -15.01 -60.12 16.56
C GLU A 388 -16.15 -60.57 15.63
N ILE A 389 -16.40 -59.84 14.54
CA ILE A 389 -17.33 -60.24 13.46
C ILE A 389 -18.78 -60.49 13.98
N ASN A 390 -19.15 -59.89 15.11
CA ASN A 390 -20.52 -60.00 15.62
C ASN A 390 -21.47 -59.08 14.86
N THR A 391 -22.68 -59.55 14.57
CA THR A 391 -23.71 -58.80 13.84
C THR A 391 -25.01 -58.76 14.64
N ALA A 392 -25.46 -57.55 15.01
CA ALA A 392 -26.79 -57.28 15.55
C ALA A 392 -27.60 -56.48 14.50
N SER A 393 -28.44 -57.16 13.72
CA SER A 393 -29.17 -56.55 12.60
C SER A 393 -30.67 -56.38 12.83
N GLY A 394 -31.25 -57.04 13.83
CA GLY A 394 -32.66 -56.89 14.19
C GLY A 394 -32.96 -55.62 15.00
N LEU A 395 -34.22 -55.18 15.00
CA LEU A 395 -34.70 -54.10 15.90
C LEU A 395 -34.42 -54.49 17.35
N GLN A 396 -33.73 -53.64 18.11
CA GLN A 396 -33.36 -53.91 19.51
C GLN A 396 -32.52 -55.19 19.71
N ALA A 397 -31.89 -55.72 18.65
CA ALA A 397 -31.03 -56.89 18.75
C ALA A 397 -29.75 -56.58 19.52
N SER A 398 -29.24 -57.55 20.28
CA SER A 398 -28.02 -57.38 21.06
C SER A 398 -27.06 -58.55 20.92
N VAL A 399 -25.77 -58.25 20.79
CA VAL A 399 -24.68 -59.21 20.95
C VAL A 399 -23.68 -58.68 21.97
N THR A 400 -23.53 -59.36 23.10
CA THR A 400 -22.62 -58.89 24.16
C THR A 400 -21.14 -59.09 23.79
N GLY A 401 -20.79 -60.12 23.01
CA GLY A 401 -19.42 -60.35 22.58
C GLY A 401 -19.26 -61.69 21.87
N GLY A 402 -18.05 -62.27 21.94
CA GLY A 402 -17.71 -63.52 21.25
C GLY A 402 -17.24 -63.30 19.82
N GLU A 403 -17.32 -64.33 19.00
CA GLU A 403 -16.87 -64.32 17.62
C GLU A 403 -17.99 -64.81 16.67
N SER A 404 -18.22 -64.09 15.58
CA SER A 404 -19.13 -64.48 14.49
C SER A 404 -20.58 -64.75 14.91
N ASN A 405 -21.07 -64.13 15.99
CA ASN A 405 -22.45 -64.28 16.41
C ASN A 405 -23.40 -63.38 15.61
N VAL A 406 -24.60 -63.86 15.31
CA VAL A 406 -25.60 -63.15 14.49
C VAL A 406 -26.97 -63.09 15.17
N ALA A 407 -27.34 -61.90 15.65
CA ALA A 407 -28.66 -61.58 16.19
C ALA A 407 -29.45 -60.75 15.16
N SER A 408 -30.32 -61.38 14.38
CA SER A 408 -30.96 -60.76 13.21
C SER A 408 -32.46 -60.52 13.33
N SER A 409 -33.11 -61.07 14.35
CA SER A 409 -34.54 -60.83 14.63
C SER A 409 -34.77 -59.66 15.59
N GLU A 410 -36.00 -59.13 15.59
CA GLU A 410 -36.44 -58.17 16.61
C GLU A 410 -36.30 -58.77 18.03
N ASN A 411 -35.74 -57.99 18.96
CA ASN A 411 -35.48 -58.39 20.35
C ASN A 411 -34.64 -59.67 20.48
N SER A 412 -33.83 -60.00 19.46
CA SER A 412 -32.92 -61.13 19.56
C SER A 412 -31.71 -60.80 20.44
N SER A 413 -31.23 -61.77 21.20
CA SER A 413 -30.06 -61.59 22.06
C SER A 413 -29.09 -62.75 21.99
N ILE A 414 -27.79 -62.42 21.94
CA ILE A 414 -26.70 -63.37 22.08
C ILE A 414 -25.70 -62.86 23.11
N ASN A 415 -25.48 -63.61 24.19
CA ASN A 415 -24.59 -63.14 25.27
C ASN A 415 -23.10 -63.43 25.00
N GLY A 416 -22.77 -64.26 24.01
CA GLY A 416 -21.39 -64.54 23.62
C GLY A 416 -21.25 -65.87 22.87
N GLY A 417 -20.02 -66.41 22.87
CA GLY A 417 -19.69 -67.68 22.20
C GLY A 417 -19.19 -67.52 20.77
N LEU A 418 -19.16 -68.62 20.03
CA LEU A 418 -18.70 -68.69 18.64
C LEU A 418 -19.86 -69.09 17.74
N ASP A 419 -20.05 -68.38 16.62
CA ASP A 419 -20.97 -68.77 15.55
C ASP A 419 -22.45 -69.00 15.97
N ASN A 420 -22.91 -68.36 17.04
CA ASN A 420 -24.31 -68.49 17.47
C ASN A 420 -25.25 -67.62 16.62
N ARG A 421 -26.49 -68.08 16.43
CA ARG A 421 -27.50 -67.41 15.60
C ARG A 421 -28.84 -67.30 16.32
N ALA A 422 -29.33 -66.08 16.48
CA ALA A 422 -30.67 -65.76 16.98
C ALA A 422 -31.42 -65.03 15.87
N MET A 423 -32.25 -65.75 15.11
CA MET A 423 -32.73 -65.31 13.79
C MET A 423 -34.19 -65.71 13.51
N THR A 424 -34.69 -65.32 12.33
CA THR A 424 -36.04 -65.62 11.81
C THR A 424 -37.20 -64.94 12.54
N ASP A 425 -37.49 -65.33 13.79
CA ASP A 425 -38.65 -64.83 14.55
C ASP A 425 -38.24 -63.95 15.75
N SER A 426 -39.14 -63.10 16.23
CA SER A 426 -38.85 -62.16 17.32
C SER A 426 -38.60 -62.84 18.68
N HIS A 427 -37.81 -62.19 19.53
CA HIS A 427 -37.48 -62.58 20.91
C HIS A 427 -36.67 -63.88 21.05
N THR A 428 -35.84 -64.22 20.07
CA THR A 428 -34.93 -65.37 20.14
C THR A 428 -33.72 -65.08 21.03
N THR A 429 -33.28 -66.09 21.80
CA THR A 429 -32.14 -65.93 22.73
C THR A 429 -31.15 -67.07 22.58
N VAL A 430 -29.87 -66.75 22.48
CA VAL A 430 -28.76 -67.70 22.64
C VAL A 430 -27.81 -67.21 23.74
N ASN A 431 -27.76 -67.90 24.88
CA ASN A 431 -26.94 -67.45 25.99
C ASN A 431 -25.42 -67.70 25.79
N GLY A 432 -25.03 -68.53 24.81
CA GLY A 432 -23.64 -68.74 24.45
C GLY A 432 -23.39 -70.07 23.77
N GLY A 433 -22.15 -70.56 23.84
CA GLY A 433 -21.73 -71.84 23.24
C GLY A 433 -21.16 -71.68 21.83
N ASP A 434 -21.18 -72.78 21.08
CA ASP A 434 -20.64 -72.86 19.72
C ASP A 434 -21.73 -73.32 18.74
N SER A 435 -21.95 -72.54 17.68
CA SER A 435 -22.81 -72.91 16.54
C SER A 435 -24.27 -73.21 16.93
N ASN A 436 -24.80 -72.58 17.98
CA ASN A 436 -26.20 -72.75 18.38
C ASN A 436 -27.14 -71.85 17.58
N THR A 437 -28.35 -72.34 17.30
CA THR A 437 -29.37 -71.61 16.54
C THR A 437 -30.70 -71.55 17.29
N ALA A 438 -31.20 -70.34 17.57
CA ALA A 438 -32.58 -70.09 17.98
C ALA A 438 -33.32 -69.40 16.83
N SER A 439 -34.40 -70.00 16.32
CA SER A 439 -35.12 -69.50 15.14
C SER A 439 -36.65 -69.46 15.25
N GLY A 440 -37.26 -70.03 16.30
CA GLY A 440 -38.70 -69.91 16.51
C GLY A 440 -39.06 -68.69 17.38
N PHE A 441 -40.29 -68.18 17.27
CA PHE A 441 -40.76 -67.07 18.11
C PHE A 441 -40.53 -67.37 19.59
N ARG A 442 -39.82 -66.51 20.32
CA ARG A 442 -39.43 -66.75 21.74
C ARG A 442 -38.62 -68.03 22.00
N ALA A 443 -37.94 -68.58 20.99
CA ALA A 443 -37.08 -69.75 21.17
C ALA A 443 -35.80 -69.40 21.93
N THR A 444 -35.32 -70.33 22.77
CA THR A 444 -34.12 -70.13 23.59
C THR A 444 -33.16 -71.29 23.48
N VAL A 445 -31.87 -71.00 23.29
CA VAL A 445 -30.78 -71.95 23.51
C VAL A 445 -29.87 -71.44 24.62
N ASN A 446 -29.75 -72.18 25.72
CA ASN A 446 -28.95 -71.72 26.86
C ASN A 446 -27.44 -71.94 26.68
N GLY A 447 -27.01 -72.80 25.75
CA GLY A 447 -25.60 -73.03 25.45
C GLY A 447 -25.36 -74.36 24.75
N GLY A 448 -24.12 -74.85 24.83
CA GLY A 448 -23.70 -76.12 24.22
C GLY A 448 -23.15 -75.96 22.81
N VAL A 449 -23.17 -77.04 22.03
CA VAL A 449 -22.59 -77.09 20.68
C VAL A 449 -23.61 -77.59 19.67
N ASN A 450 -23.84 -76.82 18.59
CA ASN A 450 -24.74 -77.20 17.49
C ASN A 450 -26.20 -77.52 17.93
N ASN A 451 -26.73 -76.81 18.93
CA ASN A 451 -28.12 -76.98 19.34
C ASN A 451 -29.06 -76.09 18.53
N VAL A 452 -30.27 -76.56 18.24
CA VAL A 452 -31.29 -75.86 17.44
C VAL A 452 -32.61 -75.77 18.19
N ALA A 453 -33.12 -74.57 18.41
CA ALA A 453 -34.47 -74.31 18.91
C ALA A 453 -35.28 -73.57 17.83
N SER A 454 -36.08 -74.30 17.05
CA SER A 454 -36.78 -73.77 15.86
C SER A 454 -38.30 -73.73 15.99
N GLY A 455 -38.88 -74.35 17.02
CA GLY A 455 -40.32 -74.22 17.31
C GLY A 455 -40.66 -72.93 18.05
N ASP A 456 -41.88 -72.42 17.90
CA ASP A 456 -42.40 -71.31 18.71
C ASP A 456 -42.35 -71.69 20.21
N ARG A 457 -41.76 -70.83 21.05
CA ARG A 457 -41.48 -71.03 22.49
C ARG A 457 -40.68 -72.31 22.78
N SER A 458 -39.89 -72.80 21.82
CA SER A 458 -39.04 -73.96 22.02
C SER A 458 -37.81 -73.63 22.86
N SER A 459 -37.25 -74.63 23.55
CA SER A 459 -36.07 -74.45 24.39
C SER A 459 -35.08 -75.61 24.27
N VAL A 460 -33.79 -75.28 24.22
CA VAL A 460 -32.71 -76.24 24.42
C VAL A 460 -31.79 -75.72 25.52
N ASN A 461 -31.68 -76.46 26.62
CA ASN A 461 -30.90 -76.01 27.78
C ASN A 461 -29.38 -76.22 27.63
N GLY A 462 -28.93 -77.05 26.70
CA GLY A 462 -27.52 -77.29 26.45
C GLY A 462 -27.25 -78.61 25.74
N GLY A 463 -26.01 -79.11 25.83
CA GLY A 463 -25.59 -80.37 25.22
C GLY A 463 -25.06 -80.22 23.80
N VAL A 464 -25.09 -81.30 23.01
CA VAL A 464 -24.52 -81.34 21.66
C VAL A 464 -25.57 -81.83 20.65
N LEU A 465 -25.78 -81.11 19.55
CA LEU A 465 -26.67 -81.55 18.45
C LEU A 465 -28.13 -81.81 18.88
N ASN A 466 -28.65 -81.10 19.88
CA ASN A 466 -30.04 -81.23 20.29
C ASN A 466 -30.96 -80.30 19.48
N THR A 467 -32.14 -80.78 19.10
CA THR A 467 -33.13 -80.04 18.30
C THR A 467 -34.49 -79.97 19.00
N ALA A 468 -35.00 -78.77 19.28
CA ALA A 468 -36.38 -78.55 19.70
C ALA A 468 -37.14 -77.81 18.57
N SER A 469 -37.89 -78.56 17.75
CA SER A 469 -38.59 -78.01 16.58
C SER A 469 -40.12 -77.94 16.73
N GLY A 470 -40.68 -78.58 17.76
CA GLY A 470 -42.10 -78.49 18.07
C GLY A 470 -42.45 -77.17 18.77
N VAL A 471 -43.69 -76.68 18.58
CA VAL A 471 -44.23 -75.55 19.38
C VAL A 471 -44.21 -75.93 20.86
N ASN A 472 -43.65 -75.12 21.74
CA ASN A 472 -43.36 -75.43 23.15
C ASN A 472 -42.49 -76.70 23.34
N GLY A 473 -41.72 -77.11 22.32
CA GLY A 473 -40.81 -78.24 22.41
C GLY A 473 -39.63 -77.93 23.33
N SER A 474 -39.21 -78.88 24.16
CA SER A 474 -38.08 -78.68 25.08
C SER A 474 -37.08 -79.83 25.07
N VAL A 475 -35.79 -79.51 25.05
CA VAL A 475 -34.71 -80.47 25.31
C VAL A 475 -33.87 -79.95 26.48
N SER A 476 -33.85 -80.72 27.57
CA SER A 476 -33.09 -80.33 28.78
C SER A 476 -31.58 -80.50 28.65
N GLY A 477 -31.09 -81.27 27.67
CA GLY A 477 -29.67 -81.48 27.41
C GLY A 477 -29.38 -82.81 26.73
N GLY A 478 -28.14 -83.29 26.86
CA GLY A 478 -27.69 -84.56 26.27
C GLY A 478 -27.08 -84.39 24.87
N ARG A 479 -27.13 -85.43 24.05
CA ARG A 479 -26.58 -85.43 22.69
C ARG A 479 -27.56 -85.98 21.65
N GLU A 480 -27.70 -85.31 20.51
CA GLU A 480 -28.50 -85.78 19.37
C GLU A 480 -29.97 -86.05 19.72
N ASN A 481 -30.56 -85.30 20.66
CA ASN A 481 -31.97 -85.44 21.02
C ASN A 481 -32.87 -84.51 20.21
N THR A 482 -34.07 -84.97 19.85
CA THR A 482 -35.06 -84.22 19.07
C THR A 482 -36.42 -84.17 19.78
N ALA A 483 -36.96 -82.97 20.00
CA ALA A 483 -38.34 -82.73 20.45
C ALA A 483 -39.10 -82.01 19.33
N SER A 484 -39.82 -82.75 18.49
CA SER A 484 -40.50 -82.23 17.29
C SER A 484 -42.03 -82.17 17.40
N GLY A 485 -42.63 -82.87 18.37
CA GLY A 485 -44.05 -82.76 18.68
C GLY A 485 -44.40 -81.45 19.39
N SER A 486 -45.61 -80.92 19.18
CA SER A 486 -46.09 -79.75 19.94
C SER A 486 -46.21 -80.11 21.42
N GLY A 487 -45.65 -79.31 22.33
CA GLY A 487 -45.55 -79.57 23.76
C GLY A 487 -44.66 -80.74 24.14
N SER A 488 -43.87 -81.28 23.20
CA SER A 488 -43.01 -82.44 23.46
C SER A 488 -41.77 -82.08 24.29
N THR A 489 -41.31 -83.01 25.12
CA THR A 489 -40.13 -82.79 25.97
C THR A 489 -39.16 -83.97 25.91
N VAL A 490 -37.87 -83.67 25.82
CA VAL A 490 -36.79 -84.62 26.08
C VAL A 490 -36.03 -84.21 27.34
N GLY A 491 -36.09 -85.03 28.39
CA GLY A 491 -35.39 -84.77 29.66
C GLY A 491 -33.85 -84.91 29.58
N GLY A 492 -33.34 -85.58 28.53
CA GLY A 492 -31.90 -85.76 28.27
C GLY A 492 -31.59 -87.13 27.67
N GLY A 493 -30.30 -87.43 27.51
CA GLY A 493 -29.80 -88.71 27.00
C GLY A 493 -29.10 -88.60 25.64
N PHE A 494 -29.10 -89.70 24.88
CA PHE A 494 -28.49 -89.79 23.54
C PHE A 494 -29.51 -90.32 22.55
N GLN A 495 -29.70 -89.63 21.42
CA GLN A 495 -30.57 -90.05 20.31
C GLN A 495 -32.02 -90.34 20.73
N ARG A 496 -32.62 -89.46 21.54
CA ARG A 496 -34.06 -89.53 21.90
C ARG A 496 -34.89 -88.68 20.97
N ASN A 497 -36.01 -89.22 20.49
CA ASN A 497 -36.94 -88.51 19.61
C ASN A 497 -38.34 -88.49 20.22
N SER A 498 -38.86 -87.29 20.51
CA SER A 498 -40.21 -87.06 21.02
C SER A 498 -41.03 -86.34 19.95
N THR A 499 -41.87 -87.09 19.22
CA THR A 499 -42.58 -86.62 18.03
C THR A 499 -44.07 -86.39 18.26
N GLY A 500 -44.64 -86.93 19.34
CA GLY A 500 -46.07 -86.84 19.65
C GLY A 500 -46.47 -85.51 20.31
N LEU A 501 -47.75 -85.17 20.19
CA LEU A 501 -48.36 -84.06 20.92
C LEU A 501 -48.27 -84.33 22.43
N TYR A 502 -47.63 -83.44 23.18
CA TYR A 502 -47.31 -83.58 24.61
C TYR A 502 -46.51 -84.85 24.97
N ASP A 503 -45.73 -85.41 24.02
CA ASP A 503 -44.92 -86.61 24.27
C ASP A 503 -43.68 -86.30 25.13
N TRP A 504 -43.26 -87.26 25.94
CA TRP A 504 -42.09 -87.14 26.81
C TRP A 504 -41.13 -88.32 26.64
N ARG A 505 -39.84 -88.02 26.50
CA ARG A 505 -38.75 -89.01 26.44
C ARG A 505 -37.62 -88.63 27.38
N ALA A 506 -36.91 -89.64 27.88
CA ALA A 506 -35.69 -89.45 28.64
C ALA A 506 -34.67 -90.57 28.36
N GLY A 507 -33.43 -90.35 28.79
CA GLY A 507 -32.39 -91.38 28.83
C GLY A 507 -32.74 -92.54 29.76
N ALA A 508 -32.07 -93.67 29.57
CA ALA A 508 -32.09 -94.74 30.56
C ALA A 508 -31.33 -94.30 31.82
N LEU A 509 -31.63 -94.91 32.98
CA LEU A 509 -30.94 -94.61 34.24
C LEU A 509 -29.41 -94.78 34.14
N PHE A 510 -28.96 -95.66 33.25
CA PHE A 510 -27.56 -95.86 32.90
C PHE A 510 -27.38 -95.75 31.38
N GLN A 511 -26.39 -94.99 30.95
CA GLN A 511 -26.03 -94.85 29.55
C GLN A 511 -24.51 -95.03 29.44
N THR A 512 -24.07 -95.99 28.62
CA THR A 512 -22.64 -96.14 28.29
C THR A 512 -22.22 -94.94 27.47
N GLN A 513 -21.18 -94.24 27.94
CA GLN A 513 -20.63 -93.03 27.32
C GLN A 513 -20.11 -93.27 25.91
#